data_AF-A0A1I5YLS3-F1
#
_entry.id   AF-A0A1I5YLS3-F1
#
_cell.length_a   1.000
_cell.length_b   1.000
_cell.length_c   1.000
_cell.angle_alpha   90.00
_cell.angle_beta   90.00
_cell.angle_gamma   90.00
#
_symmetry.space_group_name_H-M   'P 1'
#
loop_
_entity.id
_entity.type
_entity.pdbx_description
1 polymer ?
#
loop_
_entity_poly.entity_id
_entity_poly.type
_entity_poly.pdbx_seq_one_letter_code
_entity_poly.pdbx_strand_id
1 'polypeptide(L)'
;MEQLYLCKNPEELLRLKQHAQSVMEGLESFIRDIQRYMRVEEMPGCMVWTEKETATKLIRSVPVPAYTNDFRTVMVPYPEVWANLYLEQLTGYDPGRVEVKEVRDYYEHIPMNQIRQILGHEFVHWSNFFQDDVYEESVWFEEGMAEYISRRWFFTASEYAREKRINQVLVSLYEEAHGEQSLENFGKQTYEDGITTIFYFYWKSFLYVESLIEKQSGDLGEVFGCYQRWCETSHELSLLDWFQMR
;
A
#
# COMPACT_ATOMS: atom_id res chain seq x y z
N MET A 1 -19.51 -9.19 1.41
CA MET A 1 -18.28 -9.20 2.22
C MET A 1 -18.61 -9.50 3.68
N GLU A 2 -18.46 -10.76 4.08
CA GLU A 2 -18.64 -11.18 5.47
C GLU A 2 -17.53 -10.61 6.38
N GLN A 3 -17.84 -10.36 7.65
CA GLN A 3 -16.88 -9.85 8.63
C GLN A 3 -16.49 -10.97 9.59
N LEU A 4 -15.28 -11.50 9.44
CA LEU A 4 -14.74 -12.60 10.25
C LEU A 4 -13.70 -12.07 11.23
N TYR A 5 -13.68 -12.65 12.43
CA TYR A 5 -12.78 -12.25 13.51
C TYR A 5 -12.00 -13.49 13.96
N LEU A 6 -10.68 -13.44 13.81
CA LEU A 6 -9.80 -14.48 14.32
C LEU A 6 -9.07 -13.95 15.56
N CYS A 7 -9.46 -14.45 16.73
CA CYS A 7 -9.01 -13.97 18.02
C CYS A 7 -8.72 -15.13 18.99
N LYS A 8 -7.82 -14.90 19.94
CA LYS A 8 -7.41 -15.89 20.95
C LYS A 8 -8.30 -15.88 22.19
N ASN A 9 -8.99 -14.77 22.47
CA ASN A 9 -9.83 -14.60 23.65
C ASN A 9 -10.98 -13.59 23.44
N PRO A 10 -11.99 -13.53 24.34
CA PRO A 10 -13.11 -12.61 24.23
C PRO A 10 -12.75 -11.12 24.26
N GLU A 11 -11.68 -10.74 24.97
CA GLU A 11 -11.22 -9.35 25.05
C GLU A 11 -10.72 -8.85 23.69
N GLU A 12 -9.93 -9.68 23.00
CA GLU A 12 -9.46 -9.42 21.64
C GLU A 12 -10.62 -9.34 20.65
N LEU A 13 -11.62 -10.23 20.76
CA LEU A 13 -12.83 -10.16 19.93
C LEU A 13 -13.55 -8.81 20.06
N LEU A 14 -13.71 -8.33 21.30
CA LEU A 14 -14.38 -7.05 21.55
C LEU A 14 -13.59 -5.89 20.95
N ARG A 15 -12.26 -5.89 21.12
CA ARG A 15 -11.37 -4.84 20.61
C ARG A 15 -11.34 -4.83 19.08
N LEU A 16 -11.25 -6.01 18.44
CA LEU A 16 -11.30 -6.14 16.99
C LEU A 16 -12.62 -5.62 16.43
N LYS A 17 -13.76 -5.99 17.01
CA LYS A 17 -15.09 -5.51 16.56
C LYS A 17 -15.18 -3.98 16.57
N GLN A 18 -14.72 -3.35 17.65
CA GLN A 18 -14.74 -1.89 17.77
C GLN A 18 -13.90 -1.20 16.68
N HIS A 19 -12.67 -1.69 16.46
CA HIS A 19 -11.75 -1.08 15.49
C HIS A 19 -12.17 -1.39 14.05
N ALA A 20 -12.54 -2.65 13.75
CA ALA A 20 -13.07 -3.04 12.44
C ALA A 20 -14.26 -2.19 12.04
N GLN A 21 -15.20 -1.93 12.95
CA GLN A 21 -16.32 -1.04 12.70
C GLN A 21 -15.83 0.38 12.33
N SER A 22 -14.90 0.93 13.11
CA SER A 22 -14.36 2.29 12.90
C SER A 22 -13.63 2.43 11.56
N VAL A 23 -12.92 1.38 11.15
CA VAL A 23 -12.24 1.33 9.84
C VAL A 23 -13.27 1.26 8.73
N MET A 24 -14.25 0.35 8.81
CA MET A 24 -15.30 0.16 7.79
C MET A 24 -16.19 1.39 7.60
N GLU A 25 -16.36 2.22 8.64
CA GLU A 25 -17.05 3.50 8.53
C GLU A 25 -16.36 4.41 7.50
N GLY A 26 -17.07 4.71 6.40
CA GLY A 26 -16.59 5.59 5.32
C GLY A 26 -16.00 4.86 4.10
N LEU A 27 -15.91 3.53 4.11
CA LEU A 27 -15.43 2.75 2.95
C LEU A 27 -16.50 2.50 1.89
N GLU A 28 -17.80 2.62 2.22
CA GLU A 28 -18.88 2.32 1.27
C GLU A 28 -18.85 3.20 0.01
N SER A 29 -18.54 4.49 0.16
CA SER A 29 -18.42 5.40 -0.98
C SER A 29 -17.20 5.07 -1.82
N PHE A 30 -16.07 4.78 -1.18
CA PHE A 30 -14.85 4.34 -1.85
C PHE A 30 -15.10 3.08 -2.68
N ILE A 31 -15.70 2.05 -2.08
CA ILE A 31 -16.01 0.78 -2.75
C ILE A 31 -16.87 1.02 -3.99
N ARG A 32 -17.95 1.82 -3.86
CA ARG A 32 -18.80 2.15 -5.02
C ARG A 32 -18.02 2.85 -6.14
N ASP A 33 -17.09 3.73 -5.79
CA ASP A 33 -16.32 4.49 -6.77
C ASP A 33 -15.27 3.62 -7.47
N ILE A 34 -14.54 2.75 -6.75
CA ILE A 34 -13.60 1.82 -7.39
C ILE A 34 -14.33 0.79 -8.26
N GLN A 35 -15.51 0.30 -7.85
CA GLN A 35 -16.33 -0.57 -8.69
C GLN A 35 -16.74 0.11 -10.00
N ARG A 36 -17.02 1.42 -9.95
CA ARG A 36 -17.41 2.20 -11.13
C ARG A 36 -16.24 2.57 -12.03
N TYR A 37 -15.13 3.02 -11.45
CA TYR A 37 -14.05 3.67 -12.20
C TYR A 37 -12.84 2.76 -12.44
N MET A 38 -12.65 1.74 -11.62
CA MET A 38 -11.52 0.81 -11.67
C MET A 38 -11.91 -0.59 -12.15
N ARG A 39 -13.17 -0.77 -12.59
CA ARG A 39 -13.71 -2.07 -13.02
C ARG A 39 -13.49 -3.18 -11.98
N VAL A 40 -13.62 -2.84 -10.69
CA VAL A 40 -13.69 -3.85 -9.63
C VAL A 40 -15.06 -4.52 -9.72
N GLU A 41 -15.13 -5.67 -10.40
CA GLU A 41 -16.40 -6.38 -10.62
C GLU A 41 -16.85 -7.13 -9.36
N GLU A 42 -15.89 -7.70 -8.63
CA GLU A 42 -16.12 -8.42 -7.39
C GLU A 42 -15.28 -7.82 -6.26
N MET A 43 -15.85 -7.84 -5.05
CA MET A 43 -15.15 -7.48 -3.82
C MET A 43 -14.84 -8.77 -3.05
N PRO A 44 -13.89 -8.77 -2.10
CA PRO A 44 -13.59 -9.95 -1.30
C PRO A 44 -14.84 -10.55 -0.67
N GLY A 45 -14.92 -11.88 -0.72
CA GLY A 45 -15.98 -12.65 -0.10
C GLY A 45 -16.05 -12.36 1.40
N CYS A 46 -14.90 -12.23 2.05
CA CYS A 46 -14.81 -11.85 3.46
C CYS A 46 -13.62 -10.94 3.82
N MET A 47 -13.83 -10.16 4.88
CA MET A 47 -12.77 -9.53 5.68
C MET A 47 -12.41 -10.44 6.83
N VAL A 48 -11.12 -10.61 7.10
CA VAL A 48 -10.61 -11.27 8.29
C VAL A 48 -9.85 -10.26 9.15
N TRP A 49 -10.45 -9.90 10.28
CA TRP A 49 -9.83 -9.03 11.28
C TRP A 49 -9.10 -9.86 12.32
N THR A 50 -7.85 -9.50 12.59
CA THR A 50 -7.03 -10.24 13.56
C THR A 50 -5.90 -9.37 14.13
N GLU A 51 -5.10 -9.94 15.03
CA GLU A 51 -3.90 -9.34 15.60
C GLU A 51 -2.66 -9.55 14.72
N LYS A 52 -1.63 -8.69 14.88
CA LYS A 52 -0.38 -8.72 14.08
C LYS A 52 0.21 -10.12 13.97
N GLU A 53 0.45 -10.77 15.10
CA GLU A 53 1.07 -12.10 15.12
C GLU A 53 0.25 -13.14 14.34
N THR A 54 -1.07 -13.10 14.48
CA THR A 54 -1.94 -14.02 13.77
C THR A 54 -1.92 -13.75 12.26
N ALA A 55 -1.97 -12.48 11.85
CA ALA A 55 -1.91 -12.09 10.45
C ALA A 55 -0.59 -12.47 9.77
N THR A 56 0.55 -12.27 10.44
CA THR A 56 1.90 -12.34 9.85
C THR A 56 2.65 -13.64 10.11
N LYS A 57 2.14 -14.50 11.01
CA LYS A 57 2.78 -15.80 11.32
C LYS A 57 1.85 -16.99 11.22
N LEU A 58 0.57 -16.85 11.62
CA LEU A 58 -0.35 -17.99 11.70
C LEU A 58 -1.16 -18.17 10.41
N ILE A 59 -1.73 -17.10 9.86
CA ILE A 59 -2.49 -17.16 8.61
C ILE A 59 -1.55 -17.27 7.41
N ARG A 60 -0.50 -16.44 7.39
CA ARG A 60 0.49 -16.37 6.31
C ARG A 60 1.81 -15.89 6.89
N SER A 61 2.93 -16.43 6.40
CA SER A 61 4.28 -15.99 6.79
C SER A 61 4.71 -14.78 5.95
N VAL A 62 4.13 -13.60 6.23
CA VAL A 62 4.43 -12.33 5.55
C VAL A 62 4.64 -11.22 6.57
N PRO A 63 5.54 -10.25 6.32
CA PRO A 63 5.87 -9.22 7.31
C PRO A 63 4.79 -8.14 7.46
N VAL A 64 4.02 -7.85 6.40
CA VAL A 64 2.99 -6.80 6.38
C VAL A 64 1.64 -7.38 6.86
N PRO A 65 0.98 -6.77 7.86
CA PRO A 65 -0.26 -7.30 8.45
C PRO A 65 -1.55 -6.85 7.73
N ALA A 66 -1.45 -6.53 6.44
CA ALA A 66 -2.56 -6.35 5.51
C ALA A 66 -2.19 -7.05 4.20
N TYR A 67 -3.14 -7.80 3.65
CA TYR A 67 -2.99 -8.43 2.34
C TYR A 67 -4.34 -8.96 1.86
N THR A 68 -4.48 -9.04 0.54
CA THR A 68 -5.63 -9.64 -0.13
C THR A 68 -5.24 -10.81 -1.02
N ASN A 69 -6.24 -11.57 -1.46
CA ASN A 69 -6.18 -12.59 -2.51
C ASN A 69 -7.57 -12.75 -3.13
N ASP A 70 -7.74 -13.67 -4.08
CA ASP A 70 -8.96 -13.91 -4.87
C ASP A 70 -10.23 -14.23 -4.06
N PHE A 71 -10.16 -14.30 -2.73
CA PHE A 71 -11.32 -14.58 -1.88
C PHE A 71 -11.44 -13.68 -0.66
N ARG A 72 -10.33 -13.30 0.00
CA ARG A 72 -10.37 -12.61 1.29
C ARG A 72 -9.34 -11.51 1.39
N THR A 73 -9.68 -10.49 2.18
CA THR A 73 -8.70 -9.52 2.69
C THR A 73 -8.49 -9.76 4.19
N VAL A 74 -7.22 -9.84 4.59
CA VAL A 74 -6.80 -9.93 6.00
C VAL A 74 -6.23 -8.59 6.42
N MET A 75 -6.62 -8.06 7.58
CA MET A 75 -6.08 -6.79 8.06
C MET A 75 -6.05 -6.72 9.59
N VAL A 76 -4.99 -6.10 10.10
CA VAL A 76 -4.92 -5.63 11.49
C VAL A 76 -5.43 -4.20 11.60
N PRO A 77 -6.50 -3.91 12.38
CA PRO A 77 -7.18 -2.62 12.34
C PRO A 77 -6.63 -1.58 13.36
N TYR A 78 -5.48 -1.83 13.97
CA TYR A 78 -4.98 -1.07 15.12
C TYR A 78 -3.95 0.00 14.73
N PRO A 79 -4.23 1.31 14.92
CA PRO A 79 -3.29 2.38 14.60
C PRO A 79 -1.91 2.21 15.23
N GLU A 80 -1.83 1.75 16.47
CA GLU A 80 -0.58 1.54 17.20
C GLU A 80 0.29 0.44 16.59
N VAL A 81 -0.31 -0.57 15.94
CA VAL A 81 0.45 -1.61 15.24
C VAL A 81 1.14 -1.03 14.02
N TRP A 82 0.43 -0.22 13.25
CA TRP A 82 0.97 0.46 12.06
C TRP A 82 2.01 1.52 12.44
N ALA A 83 1.78 2.29 13.50
CA ALA A 83 2.75 3.28 13.99
C ALA A 83 4.09 2.62 14.31
N ASN A 84 4.06 1.50 15.03
CA ASN A 84 5.27 0.73 15.33
C ASN A 84 5.96 0.22 14.06
N LEU A 85 5.20 -0.23 13.05
CA LEU A 85 5.75 -0.71 11.78
C LEU A 85 6.46 0.39 10.99
N TYR A 86 5.86 1.57 10.88
CA TYR A 86 6.51 2.69 10.17
C TYR A 86 7.72 3.23 10.95
N LEU A 87 7.66 3.25 12.28
CA LEU A 87 8.79 3.67 13.13
C LEU A 87 9.94 2.65 13.15
N GLU A 88 9.66 1.36 12.93
CA GLU A 88 10.68 0.31 12.81
C GLU A 88 11.66 0.59 11.66
N GLN A 89 11.21 1.32 10.63
CA GLN A 89 12.03 1.70 9.47
C GLN A 89 13.13 2.72 9.81
N LEU A 90 13.07 3.34 10.99
CA LEU A 90 14.09 4.25 11.49
C LEU A 90 15.21 3.52 12.27
N THR A 91 15.13 2.19 12.40
CA THR A 91 16.14 1.40 13.11
C THR A 91 17.50 1.51 12.42
N GLY A 92 18.54 1.86 13.18
CA GLY A 92 19.90 2.01 12.66
C GLY A 92 20.29 3.44 12.24
N TYR A 93 19.32 4.35 12.11
CA TYR A 93 19.60 5.76 11.88
C TYR A 93 19.83 6.53 13.20
N ASP A 94 20.63 7.60 13.13
CA ASP A 94 20.86 8.49 14.28
C ASP A 94 19.56 9.25 14.64
N PRO A 95 18.99 9.06 15.85
CA PRO A 95 17.81 9.78 16.31
C PRO A 95 17.98 11.31 16.40
N GLY A 96 19.22 11.81 16.38
CA GLY A 96 19.54 13.22 16.38
C GLY A 96 19.24 13.94 15.06
N ARG A 97 19.23 13.20 13.93
CA ARG A 97 19.02 13.74 12.58
C ARG A 97 17.65 14.41 12.43
N VAL A 98 17.61 15.48 11.66
CA VAL A 98 16.38 16.26 11.44
C VAL A 98 15.34 15.41 10.68
N GLU A 99 15.79 14.64 9.69
CA GLU A 99 14.95 13.75 8.89
C GLU A 99 14.32 12.64 9.74
N VAL A 100 15.11 12.02 10.62
CA VAL A 100 14.64 10.96 11.51
C VAL A 100 13.61 11.49 12.51
N LYS A 101 13.80 12.71 13.01
CA LYS A 101 12.81 13.38 13.87
C LYS A 101 11.54 13.72 13.10
N GLU A 102 11.65 14.24 11.88
CA GLU A 102 10.49 14.56 11.02
C GLU A 102 9.60 13.34 10.79
N VAL A 103 10.20 12.18 10.46
CA VAL A 103 9.46 10.93 10.27
C VAL A 103 8.86 10.42 11.58
N ARG A 104 9.63 10.47 12.68
CA ARG A 104 9.15 10.03 14.00
C ARG A 104 7.95 10.83 14.46
N ASP A 105 8.03 12.17 14.38
CA ASP A 105 6.97 13.08 14.78
C ASP A 105 5.71 12.90 13.91
N TYR A 106 5.86 12.38 12.69
CA TYR A 106 4.72 12.07 11.83
C TYR A 106 4.01 10.77 12.23
N TYR A 107 4.74 9.67 12.39
CA TYR A 107 4.14 8.35 12.64
C TYR A 107 3.89 8.02 14.11
N GLU A 108 4.32 8.88 15.06
CA GLU A 108 3.99 8.69 16.48
C GLU A 108 2.47 8.65 16.72
N HIS A 109 1.68 9.33 15.87
CA HIS A 109 0.23 9.32 15.93
C HIS A 109 -0.39 9.14 14.54
N ILE A 110 -0.93 7.94 14.29
CA ILE A 110 -1.56 7.58 13.02
C ILE A 110 -3.07 7.82 13.08
N PRO A 111 -3.62 8.80 12.33
CA PRO A 111 -5.06 8.98 12.24
C PRO A 111 -5.77 7.78 11.60
N MET A 112 -7.07 7.64 11.92
CA MET A 112 -7.91 6.58 11.35
C MET A 112 -7.97 6.61 9.82
N ASN A 113 -7.78 7.78 9.18
CA ASN A 113 -7.72 7.89 7.72
C ASN A 113 -6.55 7.10 7.11
N GLN A 114 -5.40 7.01 7.77
CA GLN A 114 -4.29 6.15 7.33
C GLN A 114 -4.66 4.67 7.42
N ILE A 115 -5.40 4.27 8.46
CA ILE A 115 -5.87 2.88 8.58
C ILE A 115 -6.90 2.55 7.49
N ARG A 116 -7.83 3.47 7.22
CA ARG A 116 -8.78 3.32 6.10
C ARG A 116 -8.08 3.28 4.75
N GLN A 117 -7.02 4.08 4.58
CA GLN A 117 -6.22 4.09 3.37
C GLN A 117 -5.55 2.74 3.13
N ILE A 118 -4.98 2.11 4.15
CA ILE A 118 -4.41 0.76 4.03
C ILE A 118 -5.47 -0.25 3.57
N LEU A 119 -6.67 -0.23 4.13
CA LEU A 119 -7.74 -1.11 3.64
C LEU A 119 -8.17 -0.75 2.21
N GLY A 120 -8.24 0.54 1.91
CA GLY A 120 -8.54 1.04 0.58
C GLY A 120 -7.53 0.53 -0.46
N HIS A 121 -6.25 0.54 -0.11
CA HIS A 121 -5.16 -0.01 -0.92
C HIS A 121 -5.42 -1.48 -1.26
N GLU A 122 -5.74 -2.32 -0.27
CA GLU A 122 -6.06 -3.74 -0.51
C GLU A 122 -7.28 -3.95 -1.41
N PHE A 123 -8.24 -3.02 -1.42
CA PHE A 123 -9.38 -3.09 -2.33
C PHE A 123 -9.05 -2.62 -3.75
N VAL A 124 -8.03 -1.79 -3.94
CA VAL A 124 -7.60 -1.38 -5.29
C VAL A 124 -7.01 -2.58 -6.04
N HIS A 125 -6.34 -3.50 -5.36
CA HIS A 125 -5.80 -4.75 -5.96
C HIS A 125 -6.87 -5.63 -6.63
N TRP A 126 -8.15 -5.43 -6.32
CA TRP A 126 -9.28 -6.13 -6.99
C TRP A 126 -9.70 -5.51 -8.33
N SER A 127 -8.94 -4.53 -8.82
CA SER A 127 -9.21 -3.82 -10.07
C SER A 127 -8.83 -4.69 -11.27
N ASN A 128 -9.79 -4.92 -12.18
CA ASN A 128 -9.55 -5.62 -13.46
C ASN A 128 -8.63 -4.85 -14.43
N PHE A 129 -8.14 -3.66 -14.04
CA PHE A 129 -7.08 -2.98 -14.79
C PHE A 129 -5.70 -3.59 -14.59
N PHE A 130 -5.45 -4.29 -13.48
CA PHE A 130 -4.20 -5.02 -13.27
C PHE A 130 -4.26 -6.37 -13.98
N GLN A 131 -3.12 -6.80 -14.53
CA GLN A 131 -3.01 -8.03 -15.32
C GLN A 131 -2.16 -9.06 -14.57
N ASP A 132 -2.80 -10.13 -14.12
CA ASP A 132 -2.15 -11.20 -13.34
C ASP A 132 -0.96 -11.82 -14.08
N ASP A 133 -1.05 -11.96 -15.41
CA ASP A 133 -0.05 -12.60 -16.26
C ASP A 133 1.32 -11.88 -16.25
N VAL A 134 1.33 -10.57 -15.93
CA VAL A 134 2.54 -9.74 -15.92
C VAL A 134 2.84 -9.16 -14.54
N TYR A 135 2.17 -9.68 -13.50
CA TYR A 135 2.29 -9.17 -12.14
C TYR A 135 3.75 -9.10 -11.67
N GLU A 136 4.54 -10.16 -11.91
CA GLU A 136 5.94 -10.20 -11.46
C GLU A 136 6.82 -9.09 -12.08
N GLU A 137 6.46 -8.60 -13.27
CA GLU A 137 7.17 -7.55 -14.00
C GLU A 137 6.57 -6.15 -13.75
N SER A 138 5.49 -6.06 -12.98
CA SER A 138 4.75 -4.81 -12.77
C SER A 138 4.30 -4.56 -11.33
N VAL A 139 4.85 -5.30 -10.35
CA VAL A 139 4.52 -5.17 -8.92
C VAL A 139 4.61 -3.72 -8.45
N TRP A 140 5.67 -2.99 -8.84
CA TRP A 140 5.82 -1.58 -8.48
C TRP A 140 4.68 -0.70 -9.00
N PHE A 141 4.15 -1.00 -10.19
CA PHE A 141 3.08 -0.22 -10.77
C PHE A 141 1.77 -0.47 -10.03
N GLU A 142 1.44 -1.74 -9.78
CA GLU A 142 0.23 -2.11 -9.05
C GLU A 142 0.22 -1.54 -7.64
N GLU A 143 1.29 -1.77 -6.88
CA GLU A 143 1.43 -1.28 -5.51
C GLU A 143 1.46 0.25 -5.45
N GLY A 144 2.15 0.90 -6.40
CA GLY A 144 2.18 2.35 -6.52
C GLY A 144 0.82 2.96 -6.86
N MET A 145 0.04 2.32 -7.75
CA MET A 145 -1.32 2.73 -8.10
C MET A 145 -2.29 2.53 -6.93
N ALA A 146 -2.20 1.40 -6.23
CA ALA A 146 -2.99 1.12 -5.04
C ALA A 146 -2.72 2.14 -3.93
N GLU A 147 -1.46 2.48 -3.68
CA GLU A 147 -1.07 3.57 -2.79
C GLU A 147 -1.64 4.92 -3.25
N TYR A 148 -1.44 5.30 -4.51
CA TYR A 148 -1.91 6.58 -5.04
C TYR A 148 -3.43 6.75 -4.88
N ILE A 149 -4.21 5.79 -5.38
CA ILE A 149 -5.68 5.89 -5.44
C ILE A 149 -6.28 5.94 -4.04
N SER A 150 -5.84 5.05 -3.15
CA SER A 150 -6.33 5.00 -1.79
C SER A 150 -5.98 6.29 -1.02
N ARG A 151 -4.75 6.80 -1.14
CA ARG A 151 -4.34 8.08 -0.51
C ARG A 151 -5.13 9.26 -1.04
N ARG A 152 -5.36 9.35 -2.36
CA ARG A 152 -6.15 10.42 -2.97
C ARG A 152 -7.60 10.46 -2.48
N TRP A 153 -8.12 9.30 -2.08
CA TRP A 153 -9.47 9.20 -1.56
C TRP A 153 -9.58 9.51 -0.07
N PHE A 154 -8.73 8.86 0.74
CA PHE A 154 -8.86 8.91 2.20
C PHE A 154 -8.18 10.10 2.86
N PHE A 155 -7.18 10.69 2.20
CA PHE A 155 -6.44 11.82 2.76
C PHE A 155 -7.02 13.15 2.32
N THR A 156 -7.06 14.09 3.26
CA THR A 156 -7.13 15.51 2.95
C THR A 156 -5.90 15.93 2.16
N ALA A 157 -5.98 17.06 1.45
CA ALA A 157 -4.84 17.60 0.70
C ALA A 157 -3.59 17.80 1.58
N SER A 158 -3.77 18.20 2.85
CA SER A 158 -2.67 18.35 3.81
C SER A 158 -2.08 17.02 4.27
N GLU A 159 -2.93 16.01 4.53
CA GLU A 159 -2.46 14.66 4.88
C GLU A 159 -1.70 14.05 3.71
N TYR A 160 -2.22 14.16 2.49
CA TYR A 160 -1.59 13.68 1.27
C TYR A 160 -0.22 14.33 1.03
N ALA A 161 -0.13 15.67 1.12
CA ALA A 161 1.12 16.38 0.94
C ALA A 161 2.16 16.01 2.02
N ARG A 162 1.71 15.82 3.26
CA ARG A 162 2.58 15.42 4.37
C ARG A 162 3.07 13.98 4.21
N GLU A 163 2.20 13.03 3.86
CA GLU A 163 2.60 11.65 3.58
C GLU A 163 3.59 11.59 2.40
N LYS A 164 3.34 12.32 1.31
CA LYS A 164 4.26 12.43 0.16
C LYS A 164 5.64 12.91 0.61
N ARG A 165 5.69 13.97 1.42
CA ARG A 165 6.94 14.50 1.98
C ARG A 165 7.67 13.46 2.83
N ILE A 166 6.95 12.74 3.69
CA ILE A 166 7.54 11.72 4.56
C ILE A 166 8.08 10.55 3.75
N ASN A 167 7.36 10.09 2.72
CA ASN A 167 7.86 9.08 1.79
C ASN A 167 9.14 9.53 1.06
N GLN A 168 9.25 10.79 0.65
CA GLN A 168 10.47 11.33 0.03
C GLN A 168 11.67 11.31 1.00
N VAL A 169 11.42 11.63 2.28
CA VAL A 169 12.45 11.57 3.33
C VAL A 169 12.89 10.13 3.56
N LEU A 170 11.95 9.20 3.68
CA LEU A 170 12.22 7.78 3.91
C LEU A 170 12.98 7.11 2.75
N VAL A 171 12.60 7.40 1.51
CA VAL A 171 13.33 6.95 0.31
C VAL A 171 14.76 7.48 0.33
N SER A 172 14.94 8.78 0.60
CA SER A 172 16.28 9.39 0.70
C SER A 172 17.14 8.74 1.79
N LEU A 173 16.57 8.49 2.97
CA LEU A 173 17.27 7.83 4.08
C LEU A 173 17.70 6.40 3.71
N TYR A 174 16.81 5.65 3.06
CA TYR A 174 17.11 4.29 2.61
C TYR A 174 18.23 4.28 1.57
N GLU A 175 18.15 5.12 0.55
CA GLU A 175 19.14 5.18 -0.54
C GLU A 175 20.51 5.68 -0.05
N GLU A 176 20.56 6.55 0.96
CA GLU A 176 21.81 6.95 1.62
C GLU A 176 22.51 5.76 2.31
N ALA A 177 21.73 4.86 2.93
CA ALA A 177 22.26 3.73 3.70
C ALA A 177 22.54 2.48 2.84
N HIS A 178 21.75 2.25 1.78
CA HIS A 178 21.73 1.00 1.03
C HIS A 178 22.02 1.16 -0.47
N GLY A 179 22.11 2.39 -0.96
CA GLY A 179 22.19 2.70 -2.38
C GLY A 179 20.84 2.69 -3.09
N GLU A 180 20.78 3.39 -4.22
CA GLU A 180 19.60 3.43 -5.07
C GLU A 180 19.31 2.07 -5.71
N GLN A 181 18.04 1.65 -5.69
CA GLN A 181 17.56 0.43 -6.36
C GLN A 181 16.57 0.77 -7.47
N SER A 182 16.58 0.00 -8.56
CA SER A 182 15.57 0.14 -9.62
C SER A 182 14.20 -0.34 -9.14
N LEU A 183 13.11 0.31 -9.56
CA LEU A 183 11.74 -0.16 -9.30
C LEU A 183 11.47 -1.55 -9.89
N GLU A 184 12.18 -1.91 -10.96
CA GLU A 184 12.13 -3.24 -11.58
C GLU A 184 12.70 -4.34 -10.67
N ASN A 185 13.41 -3.98 -9.59
CA ASN A 185 13.82 -4.94 -8.57
C ASN A 185 12.70 -5.27 -7.59
N PHE A 186 11.54 -4.59 -7.68
CA PHE A 186 10.42 -4.87 -6.81
C PHE A 186 9.65 -6.08 -7.32
N GLY A 187 9.70 -7.19 -6.56
CA GLY A 187 9.01 -8.42 -6.91
C GLY A 187 8.87 -9.36 -5.73
N LYS A 188 8.58 -10.64 -6.00
CA LYS A 188 8.38 -11.66 -4.94
C LYS A 188 9.56 -11.78 -3.98
N GLN A 189 10.79 -11.68 -4.50
CA GLN A 189 12.00 -11.78 -3.69
C GLN A 189 12.11 -10.65 -2.64
N THR A 190 11.59 -9.47 -2.95
CA THR A 190 11.55 -8.34 -2.02
C THR A 190 10.81 -8.68 -0.72
N TYR A 191 9.79 -9.55 -0.79
CA TYR A 191 9.04 -9.99 0.39
C TYR A 191 9.84 -10.94 1.30
N GLU A 192 10.96 -11.47 0.81
CA GLU A 192 11.92 -12.28 1.57
C GLU A 192 13.03 -11.42 2.21
N ASP A 193 13.37 -10.27 1.59
CA ASP A 193 14.43 -9.36 2.03
C ASP A 193 14.07 -8.55 3.29
N GLY A 194 12.81 -8.62 3.71
CA GLY A 194 12.33 -8.06 4.97
C GLY A 194 11.57 -6.74 4.81
N ILE A 195 10.98 -6.30 5.92
CA ILE A 195 9.95 -5.25 5.91
C ILE A 195 10.47 -3.89 5.43
N THR A 196 11.73 -3.57 5.68
CA THR A 196 12.34 -2.29 5.31
C THR A 196 12.52 -2.15 3.81
N THR A 197 12.93 -3.23 3.14
CA THR A 197 13.05 -3.24 1.68
C THR A 197 11.67 -3.18 1.02
N ILE A 198 10.67 -3.89 1.56
CA ILE A 198 9.28 -3.82 1.07
C ILE A 198 8.74 -2.39 1.14
N PHE A 199 8.82 -1.75 2.31
CA PHE A 199 8.30 -0.38 2.48
C PHE A 199 9.05 0.63 1.61
N TYR A 200 10.37 0.49 1.46
CA TYR A 200 11.14 1.31 0.53
C TYR A 200 10.56 1.26 -0.88
N PHE A 201 10.27 0.06 -1.38
CA PHE A 201 9.68 -0.10 -2.70
C PHE A 201 8.25 0.44 -2.77
N TYR A 202 7.41 0.27 -1.75
CA TYR A 202 6.09 0.91 -1.70
C TYR A 202 6.17 2.44 -1.81
N TRP A 203 7.05 3.08 -1.03
CA TRP A 203 7.21 4.52 -1.08
C TRP A 203 7.75 5.01 -2.42
N LYS A 204 8.77 4.33 -2.95
CA LYS A 204 9.37 4.68 -4.25
C LYS A 204 8.36 4.49 -5.40
N SER A 205 7.60 3.41 -5.36
CA SER A 205 6.52 3.10 -6.32
C SER A 205 5.44 4.17 -6.31
N PHE A 206 4.94 4.55 -5.13
CA PHE A 206 3.97 5.63 -4.96
C PHE A 206 4.50 6.95 -5.56
N LEU A 207 5.73 7.35 -5.22
CA LEU A 207 6.30 8.61 -5.71
C LEU A 207 6.46 8.61 -7.24
N TYR A 208 6.86 7.48 -7.83
CA TYR A 208 7.02 7.38 -9.27
C TYR A 208 5.68 7.38 -9.99
N VAL A 209 4.71 6.56 -9.55
CA VAL A 209 3.35 6.54 -10.10
C VAL A 209 2.69 7.90 -10.01
N GLU A 210 2.82 8.60 -8.88
CA GLU A 210 2.30 9.94 -8.75
C GLU A 210 2.90 10.89 -9.80
N SER A 211 4.22 10.82 -10.03
CA SER A 211 4.87 11.62 -11.06
C SER A 211 4.36 11.30 -12.48
N LEU A 212 4.02 10.03 -12.77
CA LEU A 212 3.41 9.64 -14.05
C LEU A 212 2.04 10.27 -14.21
N ILE A 213 1.23 10.25 -13.15
CA ILE A 213 -0.12 10.80 -13.16
C ILE A 213 -0.08 12.33 -13.26
N GLU A 214 0.85 12.99 -12.55
CA GLU A 214 1.07 14.44 -12.66
C GLU A 214 1.47 14.86 -14.09
N LYS A 215 2.34 14.08 -14.77
CA LYS A 215 2.69 14.31 -16.19
C LYS A 215 1.46 14.25 -17.12
N GLN A 216 0.49 13.40 -16.79
CA GLN A 216 -0.79 13.30 -17.49
C GLN A 216 -1.86 14.25 -16.94
N SER A 217 -1.48 15.32 -16.24
CA SER A 217 -2.41 16.31 -15.67
C SER A 217 -3.47 15.72 -14.73
N GLY A 218 -3.14 14.60 -14.06
CA GLY A 218 -4.06 13.90 -13.17
C GLY A 218 -4.91 12.81 -13.84
N ASP A 219 -4.69 12.52 -15.13
CA ASP A 219 -5.48 11.52 -15.86
C ASP A 219 -5.01 10.09 -15.56
N LEU A 220 -5.74 9.42 -14.67
CA LEU A 220 -5.54 8.01 -14.34
C LEU A 220 -5.78 7.08 -15.55
N GLY A 221 -6.72 7.44 -16.43
CA GLY A 221 -7.08 6.63 -17.59
C GLY A 221 -5.94 6.55 -18.61
N GLU A 222 -5.21 7.65 -18.82
CA GLU A 222 -4.03 7.65 -19.68
C GLU A 222 -2.88 6.80 -19.12
N VAL A 223 -2.65 6.85 -17.81
CA VAL A 223 -1.62 6.03 -17.15
C VAL A 223 -1.98 4.54 -17.24
N PHE A 224 -3.22 4.15 -16.91
CA PHE A 224 -3.68 2.77 -17.09
C PHE A 224 -3.67 2.32 -18.55
N GLY A 225 -4.10 3.17 -19.47
CA GLY A 225 -4.06 2.87 -20.90
C GLY A 225 -2.64 2.66 -21.41
N CYS A 226 -1.65 3.38 -20.85
CA CYS A 226 -0.24 3.17 -21.15
C CYS A 226 0.26 1.80 -20.66
N TYR A 227 -0.09 1.44 -19.43
CA TYR A 227 0.19 0.12 -18.85
C TYR A 227 -0.46 -1.01 -19.65
N GLN A 228 -1.74 -0.90 -20.01
CA GLN A 228 -2.45 -1.91 -20.80
C GLN A 228 -1.82 -2.11 -22.18
N ARG A 229 -1.41 -1.02 -22.86
CA ARG A 229 -0.68 -1.13 -24.12
C ARG A 229 0.66 -1.83 -23.96
N TRP A 230 1.35 -1.68 -22.83
CA TRP A 230 2.58 -2.41 -22.54
C TRP A 230 2.29 -3.91 -22.34
N CYS A 231 1.22 -4.25 -21.61
CA CYS A 231 0.80 -5.62 -21.39
C CYS A 231 0.56 -6.38 -22.71
N GLU A 232 0.11 -5.69 -23.77
CA GLU A 232 -0.11 -6.24 -25.11
C GLU A 232 1.15 -6.44 -25.96
N THR A 233 2.34 -6.10 -25.46
CA THR A 233 3.63 -6.21 -26.19
C THR A 233 4.33 -7.55 -25.94
N SER A 234 5.51 -7.74 -26.54
CA SER A 234 6.42 -8.86 -26.25
C SER A 234 7.26 -8.67 -24.97
N HIS A 235 7.05 -7.59 -24.22
CA HIS A 235 7.82 -7.21 -23.01
C HIS A 235 9.35 -7.15 -23.22
N GLU A 236 9.78 -6.84 -24.45
CA GLU A 236 11.21 -6.57 -24.75
C GLU A 236 11.76 -5.35 -24.00
N LEU A 237 10.86 -4.43 -23.60
CA LEU A 237 11.15 -3.31 -22.72
C LEU A 237 10.45 -3.54 -21.38
N SER A 238 11.17 -3.23 -20.30
CA SER A 238 10.58 -3.17 -18.96
C SER A 238 9.44 -2.15 -18.91
N LEU A 239 8.52 -2.30 -17.96
CA LEU A 239 7.43 -1.33 -17.79
C LEU A 239 7.97 0.06 -17.46
N LEU A 240 9.02 0.15 -16.64
CA LEU A 240 9.69 1.39 -16.32
C LEU A 240 10.27 2.07 -17.57
N ASP A 241 10.99 1.33 -18.42
CA ASP A 241 11.55 1.89 -19.66
C ASP A 241 10.43 2.31 -20.64
N TRP A 242 9.36 1.54 -20.71
CA TRP A 242 8.18 1.85 -21.53
C TRP A 242 7.55 3.20 -21.15
N PHE A 243 7.41 3.48 -19.85
CA PHE A 243 6.91 4.75 -19.35
C PHE A 243 7.88 5.92 -19.59
N GLN A 244 9.20 5.68 -19.63
CA GLN A 244 10.19 6.74 -19.89
C GLN A 244 10.24 7.19 -21.35
N MET A 245 9.82 6.33 -22.28
CA MET A 245 9.79 6.63 -23.71
C MET A 245 8.59 7.51 -24.13
N ARG A 246 7.63 7.76 -23.23
CA ARG A 246 6.36 8.44 -23.52
C ARG A 246 6.18 9.69 -22.67
#